data_AF-A0A258YF98-F1
#
_entry.id   AF-A0A258YF98-F1
#
_cell.length_a   1.000
_cell.length_b   1.000
_cell.length_c   1.000
_cell.angle_alpha   90.00
_cell.angle_beta   90.00
_cell.angle_gamma   90.00
#
_symmetry.space_group_name_H-M   'P 1'
#
loop_
_entity.id
_entity.type
_entity.pdbx_description
1 polymer ?
#
loop_
_entity_poly.entity_id
_entity_poly.type
_entity_poly.pdbx_seq_one_letter_code
_entity_poly.pdbx_strand_id
1 'polypeptide(L)' 'LGSLDALPVALVVLAIGLSFGGPTGYAINPARDLGPRIMHFILPMTNKSSSDWSYAWVPIVGPILGALAAGFIYNALL' A
#
# COMPACT_ATOMS: atom_id res chain seq x y z
N LEU A 1 8.90 16.44 -20.48
CA LEU A 1 8.96 14.96 -20.39
C LEU A 1 8.16 14.48 -19.16
N GLY A 2 6.90 14.93 -19.00
CA GLY A 2 6.20 14.82 -17.70
C GLY A 2 5.81 13.40 -17.26
N SER A 3 5.82 12.41 -18.15
CA SER A 3 5.58 11.01 -17.77
C SER A 3 6.84 10.28 -17.28
N LEU A 4 8.03 10.74 -17.70
CA LEU A 4 9.29 10.09 -17.31
C LEU A 4 9.68 10.43 -15.87
N ASP A 5 9.19 11.55 -15.32
CA ASP A 5 9.44 11.95 -13.93
C ASP A 5 8.82 10.96 -12.93
N ALA A 6 7.77 10.23 -13.32
CA ALA A 6 7.14 9.19 -12.51
C ALA A 6 7.87 7.83 -12.59
N LEU A 7 8.73 7.64 -13.58
CA LEU A 7 9.39 6.35 -13.85
C LEU A 7 10.25 5.87 -12.68
N PRO A 8 11.08 6.71 -12.01
CA PRO A 8 11.86 6.27 -10.86
C PRO A 8 10.98 5.74 -9.72
N VAL A 9 9.87 6.43 -9.43
CA VAL A 9 8.92 6.02 -8.39
C VAL A 9 8.26 4.69 -8.76
N ALA A 10 7.86 4.52 -10.02
CA ALA A 10 7.26 3.28 -10.50
C ALA A 10 8.22 2.09 -10.37
N LEU A 11 9.51 2.28 -10.69
CA LEU A 11 10.54 1.25 -10.54
C LEU A 11 10.77 0.88 -9.07
N VAL A 12 10.71 1.85 -8.14
CA VAL A 12 10.78 1.58 -6.70
C VAL A 12 9.59 0.72 -6.25
N VAL A 13 8.36 1.06 -6.67
CA VAL A 13 7.17 0.26 -6.33
C VAL A 13 7.28 -1.16 -6.90
N LEU A 14 7.77 -1.31 -8.14
CA LEU A 14 8.04 -2.60 -8.75
C LEU A 14 9.05 -3.42 -7.93
N ALA A 15 10.17 -2.80 -7.54
CA ALA A 15 11.20 -3.46 -6.74
C ALA A 15 10.64 -3.94 -5.39
N ILE A 16 9.81 -3.13 -4.71
CA ILE A 16 9.12 -3.53 -3.47
C ILE A 16 8.18 -4.71 -3.73
N GLY A 17 7.41 -4.69 -4.81
CA GLY A 17 6.49 -5.78 -5.16
C GLY A 17 7.23 -7.11 -5.41
N LEU A 18 8.37 -7.06 -6.09
CA LEU A 18 9.19 -8.24 -6.39
C LEU A 18 9.94 -8.80 -5.17
N SER A 19 10.32 -7.95 -4.21
CA SER A 19 11.15 -8.36 -3.06
C SER A 19 10.37 -8.56 -1.75
N PHE A 20 9.32 -7.77 -1.52
CA PHE A 20 8.55 -7.74 -0.26
C PHE A 20 7.04 -7.95 -0.47
N GLY A 21 6.61 -8.33 -1.68
CA GLY A 21 5.19 -8.49 -1.98
C GLY A 21 4.52 -9.75 -1.42
N GLY A 22 5.27 -10.81 -1.11
CA GLY A 22 4.70 -12.10 -0.70
C GLY A 22 3.86 -12.06 0.58
N PRO A 23 4.38 -11.56 1.72
CA PRO A 23 3.69 -11.67 3.01
C PRO A 23 2.39 -10.86 3.12
N THR A 24 2.29 -9.70 2.46
CA THR A 24 1.17 -8.76 2.66
C THR A 24 0.64 -8.13 1.36
N GLY A 25 1.16 -8.51 0.20
CA GLY A 25 0.74 -7.94 -1.09
C GLY A 25 1.18 -6.50 -1.31
N TYR A 26 2.22 -6.03 -0.58
CA TYR A 26 2.78 -4.67 -0.67
C TYR A 26 1.70 -3.57 -0.69
N ALA A 27 0.76 -3.58 0.27
CA ALA A 27 -0.33 -2.62 0.31
C ALA A 27 0.15 -1.16 0.21
N ILE A 28 1.19 -0.79 0.99
CA ILE A 28 2.01 0.46 1.01
C ILE A 28 1.28 1.81 0.88
N ASN A 29 -0.04 1.82 0.74
CA ASN A 29 -0.88 2.97 0.48
C ASN A 29 -2.28 2.68 1.07
N PRO A 30 -2.73 3.48 2.06
CA PRO A 30 -4.04 3.29 2.68
C PRO A 30 -5.21 3.33 1.70
N ALA A 31 -5.16 4.21 0.69
CA ALA A 31 -6.22 4.33 -0.31
C ALA A 31 -6.27 3.12 -1.26
N ARG A 32 -5.10 2.53 -1.54
CA ARG A 32 -4.97 1.33 -2.39
C ARG A 32 -5.58 0.09 -1.74
N ASP A 33 -5.67 0.06 -0.41
CA ASP A 33 -6.29 -1.04 0.35
C ASP A 33 -7.74 -0.74 0.75
N LEU A 34 -8.00 0.38 1.44
CA LEU A 34 -9.28 0.66 2.07
C LEU A 34 -10.41 0.86 1.05
N GLY A 35 -10.15 1.55 -0.05
CA GLY A 35 -11.14 1.79 -1.10
C GLY A 35 -11.68 0.49 -1.70
N PRO A 36 -10.80 -0.37 -2.26
CA PRO A 36 -11.20 -1.69 -2.74
C PRO A 36 -11.84 -2.56 -1.66
N ARG A 37 -11.40 -2.47 -0.40
CA ARG A 37 -11.99 -3.24 0.72
C ARG A 37 -13.42 -2.82 1.04
N ILE A 38 -13.71 -1.52 1.06
CA ILE A 38 -15.07 -1.00 1.24
C ILE A 38 -15.97 -1.47 0.10
N MET A 39 -15.49 -1.39 -1.15
CA MET A 39 -16.24 -1.88 -2.30
C MET A 39 -16.45 -3.40 -2.24
N HIS A 40 -15.42 -4.15 -1.86
CA HIS A 40 -15.54 -5.58 -1.62
C HIS A 40 -16.61 -5.85 -0.56
N PHE A 41 -16.69 -5.07 0.52
CA PHE A 41 -17.71 -5.23 1.56
C PHE A 41 -19.14 -4.93 1.07
N ILE A 42 -19.33 -3.87 0.28
CA ILE A 42 -20.66 -3.43 -0.18
C ILE A 42 -21.21 -4.30 -1.31
N LEU A 43 -20.35 -4.71 -2.26
CA LEU A 43 -20.83 -5.38 -3.47
C LEU A 43 -21.33 -6.81 -3.19
N PRO A 44 -22.50 -7.19 -3.73
CA PRO A 44 -22.97 -8.57 -3.69
C PRO A 44 -22.13 -9.40 -4.66
N MET A 45 -21.46 -10.42 -4.13
CA MET A 45 -20.64 -11.35 -4.90
C MET A 45 -20.97 -12.77 -4.49
N THR A 46 -21.08 -13.68 -5.47
CA THR A 46 -21.25 -15.10 -5.23
C THR A 46 -19.95 -15.69 -4.66
N ASN A 47 -20.04 -16.57 -3.65
CA ASN A 47 -18.88 -17.19 -2.97
C ASN A 47 -17.85 -16.20 -2.38
N LYS A 48 -18.33 -15.04 -1.89
CA LYS A 48 -17.50 -13.99 -1.28
C LYS A 48 -16.84 -14.44 0.03
N SER A 49 -15.53 -14.21 0.15
CA SER A 49 -14.80 -14.37 1.40
C SER A 49 -15.04 -13.19 2.36
N SER A 50 -14.63 -13.33 3.62
CA SER A 50 -14.62 -12.21 4.57
C SER A 50 -13.80 -11.02 4.02
N SER A 51 -14.20 -9.80 4.34
CA SER A 51 -13.45 -8.58 3.97
C SER A 51 -12.26 -8.29 4.90
N ASP A 52 -11.97 -9.22 5.83
CA ASP A 52 -10.85 -9.18 6.77
C ASP A 52 -10.68 -7.83 7.48
N TRP A 53 -11.74 -7.38 8.14
CA TRP A 53 -11.76 -6.12 8.89
C TRP A 53 -10.80 -6.12 10.09
N SER A 54 -10.47 -7.30 10.63
CA SER A 54 -9.45 -7.48 11.67
C SER A 54 -8.06 -7.01 11.22
N TYR A 55 -7.72 -7.20 9.95
CA TYR A 55 -6.45 -6.78 9.39
C TYR A 55 -6.47 -5.37 8.78
N ALA A 56 -7.65 -4.79 8.51
CA ALA A 56 -7.81 -3.56 7.73
C ALA A 56 -7.07 -2.32 8.28
N TRP A 57 -6.75 -2.27 9.56
CA TRP A 57 -6.00 -1.16 10.16
C TRP A 57 -4.50 -1.23 9.84
N VAL A 58 -3.94 -2.42 9.60
CA VAL A 58 -2.51 -2.63 9.31
C VAL A 58 -2.06 -1.92 8.03
N PRO A 59 -2.73 -2.09 6.86
CA PRO A 59 -2.38 -1.38 5.64
C PRO A 59 -2.73 0.12 5.66
N ILE A 60 -3.31 0.63 6.76
CA ILE A 60 -3.53 2.06 6.99
C ILE A 60 -2.40 2.62 7.86
N VAL A 61 -2.25 2.10 9.07
CA VAL A 61 -1.31 2.62 10.06
C VAL A 61 0.13 2.30 9.67
N GLY A 62 0.40 1.09 9.17
CA GLY A 62 1.74 0.64 8.78
C GLY A 62 2.39 1.56 7.74
N PRO A 63 1.73 1.83 6.59
CA PRO A 63 2.26 2.75 5.59
C PRO A 63 2.44 4.19 6.08
N ILE A 64 1.52 4.71 6.91
CA ILE A 64 1.64 6.06 7.47
C ILE A 64 2.88 6.16 8.37
N LEU A 65 3.05 5.22 9.30
CA LEU A 65 4.22 5.20 10.19
C LEU A 65 5.52 4.99 9.40
N GLY A 66 5.51 4.11 8.41
CA GLY A 66 6.67 3.87 7.54
C GLY A 66 7.06 5.11 6.73
N ALA A 67 6.08 5.83 6.16
CA ALA A 67 6.32 7.07 5.41
C ALA A 67 6.87 8.18 6.30
N LEU A 68 6.32 8.35 7.50
CA LEU A 68 6.83 9.30 8.48
C LEU A 68 8.27 8.96 8.87
N ALA A 69 8.55 7.71 9.23
CA ALA A 69 9.90 7.26 9.59
C ALA A 69 10.90 7.47 8.45
N ALA A 70 10.54 7.11 7.22
CA ALA A 70 11.38 7.32 6.04
C ALA A 70 11.66 8.82 5.81
N GLY A 71 10.66 9.68 5.96
CA GLY A 71 10.82 11.13 5.86
C GLY A 71 11.75 11.69 6.94
N PHE A 72 11.62 11.24 8.19
CA PHE A 72 12.53 11.64 9.27
C PHE A 72 13.96 11.19 9.01
N ILE A 73 14.16 9.93 8.60
CA ILE A 73 15.49 9.39 8.29
C ILE A 73 16.13 10.16 7.14
N TYR A 74 15.37 10.47 6.08
CA TYR A 74 15.87 11.24 4.95
C TYR A 74 16.39 12.62 5.39
N ASN A 75 15.62 13.36 6.19
CA ASN A 75 16.02 14.69 6.70
C ASN A 75 17.16 14.64 7.73
N ALA A 76 17.37 13.49 8.38
CA ALA A 76 18.46 13.34 9.36
C ALA A 76 19.80 12.97 8.70
N LEU A 77 19.76 12.32 7.54
CA LEU A 77 20.94 11.85 6.80
C LEU A 77 21.47 12.84 5.77
N LEU A 78 20.63 13.76 5.31
CA LEU A 78 20.93 14.77 4.29
C LEU A 78 20.71 16.16 4.87
#